data_AF-A0A813G0Y5-F1
#
_entry.id   AF-A0A813G0Y5-F1
#
_cell.length_a   1.000
_cell.length_b   1.000
_cell.length_c   1.000
_cell.angle_alpha   90.00
_cell.angle_beta   90.00
_cell.angle_gamma   90.00
#
_symmetry.space_group_name_H-M   'P 1'
#
loop_
_entity.id
_entity.type
_entity.pdbx_description
1 polymer ?
#
loop_
_entity_poly.entity_id
_entity_poly.type
_entity_poly.pdbx_seq_one_letter_code
_entity_poly.pdbx_strand_id
1 'polypeptide(L)'
;DPVPVEVEIQDGRGMGFTLDDNGFCLLPHEWDHVDYNDNDQVVNKYYAECEAIVRRQTGASRVLAFDHNVRAKQRKDAGGRLRGGSAVQEPLITCPQRLYVDLGAQPYSAVGPTGSQQ
;
A
#
# COMPACT_ATOMS: atom_id res chain seq x y z
N ASP A 1 10.42 30.93 -4.43
CA ASP A 1 10.47 29.98 -5.56
C ASP A 1 11.26 28.74 -5.18
N PRO A 2 10.74 27.51 -5.43
CA PRO A 2 11.53 26.31 -5.25
C PRO A 2 12.71 26.32 -6.25
N VAL A 3 13.92 26.06 -5.76
CA VAL A 3 15.14 25.96 -6.58
C VAL A 3 15.30 24.52 -7.04
N PRO A 4 15.50 24.24 -8.34
CA PRO A 4 15.78 22.89 -8.82
C PRO A 4 17.06 22.32 -8.20
N VAL A 5 16.99 21.07 -7.73
CA VAL A 5 18.12 20.34 -7.15
C VAL A 5 18.27 19.02 -7.91
N GLU A 6 19.49 18.71 -8.34
CA GLU A 6 19.80 17.38 -8.88
C GLU A 6 19.91 16.37 -7.72
N VAL A 7 19.24 15.23 -7.87
CA VAL A 7 19.22 14.15 -6.89
C VAL A 7 19.55 12.83 -7.57
N GLU A 8 20.41 12.04 -6.93
CA GLU A 8 20.71 10.67 -7.38
C GLU A 8 19.57 9.73 -6.97
N ILE A 9 19.11 8.89 -7.90
CA ILE A 9 18.06 7.89 -7.66
C ILE A 9 18.69 6.50 -7.74
N GLN A 10 18.44 5.68 -6.73
CA GLN A 10 18.99 4.32 -6.62
C GLN A 10 17.86 3.28 -6.49
N ASP A 11 18.12 2.04 -6.91
CA ASP A 11 17.21 0.92 -6.66
C ASP A 11 17.35 0.44 -5.21
N GLY A 12 16.27 0.57 -4.44
CA GLY A 12 16.23 0.17 -3.04
C GLY A 12 16.08 -1.33 -2.79
N ARG A 13 15.87 -2.16 -3.82
CA ARG A 13 15.64 -3.60 -3.63
C ARG A 13 16.88 -4.31 -3.10
N GLY A 14 16.68 -5.17 -2.10
CA GLY A 14 17.77 -5.95 -1.48
C GLY A 14 18.63 -5.17 -0.49
N MET A 15 18.34 -3.88 -0.23
CA MET A 15 19.09 -3.05 0.71
C MET A 15 18.65 -3.22 2.19
N GLY A 16 17.60 -4.00 2.46
CA GLY A 16 17.22 -4.39 3.82
C GLY A 16 16.55 -3.31 4.67
N PHE A 17 15.88 -2.34 4.05
CA PHE A 17 15.19 -1.25 4.76
C PHE A 17 14.12 -1.75 5.74
N THR A 18 14.09 -1.14 6.94
CA THR A 18 13.18 -1.46 8.03
C THR A 18 12.20 -0.33 8.28
N LEU A 19 11.03 -0.66 8.84
CA LEU A 19 10.02 0.35 9.14
C LEU A 19 10.50 1.35 10.20
N ASP A 20 11.21 0.89 11.23
CA ASP A 20 11.67 1.73 12.34
C ASP A 20 12.78 2.71 11.93
N ASP A 21 13.73 2.25 11.10
CA ASP A 21 14.88 3.08 10.72
C ASP A 21 14.62 3.95 9.49
N ASN A 22 13.77 3.48 8.57
CA ASN A 22 13.58 4.10 7.26
C ASN A 22 12.17 4.65 7.04
N GLY A 23 11.20 4.28 7.88
CA GLY A 23 9.78 4.61 7.66
C GLY A 23 9.13 3.80 6.55
N PHE A 24 9.83 2.84 5.96
CA PHE A 24 9.31 1.90 4.98
C PHE A 24 10.10 0.59 5.00
N CYS A 25 9.45 -0.50 4.61
CA CYS A 25 10.12 -1.79 4.41
C CYS A 25 9.57 -2.48 3.16
N LEU A 26 10.39 -3.31 2.52
CA LEU A 26 9.96 -4.17 1.42
C LEU A 26 9.67 -5.57 1.95
N LEU A 27 8.47 -6.09 1.69
CA LEU A 27 8.06 -7.41 2.16
C LEU A 27 7.79 -8.33 0.98
N PRO A 28 8.28 -9.58 1.01
CA PRO A 28 7.82 -10.60 0.09
C PRO A 28 6.37 -10.94 0.46
N HIS A 29 5.45 -10.77 -0.50
CA HIS A 29 4.06 -11.12 -0.32
C HIS A 29 3.45 -11.53 -1.66
N GLU A 30 2.85 -12.72 -1.68
CA GLU A 30 2.10 -13.21 -2.83
C GLU A 30 0.64 -12.83 -2.65
N TRP A 31 0.04 -12.29 -3.72
CA TRP A 31 -1.35 -11.88 -3.73
C TRP A 31 -2.20 -12.97 -4.37
N ASP A 32 -3.31 -13.30 -3.71
CA ASP A 32 -4.42 -13.97 -4.39
C ASP A 32 -4.93 -13.11 -5.56
N HIS A 33 -5.55 -13.75 -6.55
CA HIS A 33 -6.11 -13.02 -7.68
C HIS A 33 -7.19 -12.02 -7.23
N VAL A 34 -6.96 -10.73 -7.50
CA VAL A 34 -7.90 -9.63 -7.29
C VAL A 34 -8.25 -8.99 -8.63
N ASP A 35 -9.54 -8.92 -8.96
CA ASP A 35 -9.99 -8.06 -10.04
C ASP A 35 -10.07 -6.60 -9.55
N TYR A 36 -9.06 -5.80 -9.89
CA TYR A 36 -8.99 -4.38 -9.52
C TYR A 36 -10.10 -3.51 -10.16
N ASN A 37 -10.94 -4.09 -11.00
CA ASN A 37 -12.06 -3.42 -11.64
C ASN A 37 -13.39 -3.68 -10.92
N ASP A 38 -13.39 -4.62 -10.00
CA ASP A 38 -14.50 -4.96 -9.13
C ASP A 38 -14.28 -4.28 -7.77
N ASN A 39 -15.10 -3.28 -7.48
CA ASN A 39 -14.95 -2.50 -6.25
C ASN A 39 -15.11 -3.37 -4.99
N ASP A 40 -15.96 -4.39 -5.03
CA ASP A 40 -16.18 -5.26 -3.88
C ASP A 40 -14.96 -6.13 -3.61
N GLN A 41 -14.25 -6.56 -4.65
CA GLN A 41 -12.98 -7.28 -4.48
C GLN A 41 -11.85 -6.36 -4.01
N VAL A 42 -11.80 -5.13 -4.51
CA VAL A 42 -10.82 -4.14 -4.05
C VAL A 42 -11.01 -3.82 -2.56
N VAL A 43 -12.25 -3.57 -2.13
CA VAL A 43 -12.55 -3.23 -0.74
C VAL A 43 -12.38 -4.44 0.18
N ASN A 44 -13.01 -5.58 -0.15
CA ASN A 44 -13.12 -6.68 0.79
C ASN A 44 -11.97 -7.70 0.71
N LYS A 45 -11.19 -7.73 -0.37
CA LYS A 45 -10.01 -8.59 -0.49
C LYS A 45 -8.72 -7.80 -0.38
N TYR A 46 -8.50 -6.89 -1.34
CA TYR A 46 -7.21 -6.19 -1.44
C TYR A 46 -6.94 -5.31 -0.22
N TYR A 47 -7.86 -4.43 0.15
CA TYR A 47 -7.65 -3.56 1.32
C TYR A 47 -7.68 -4.30 2.65
N ALA A 48 -8.52 -5.32 2.79
CA ALA A 48 -8.51 -6.18 3.98
C ALA A 48 -7.14 -6.84 4.20
N GLU A 49 -6.50 -7.34 3.12
CA GLU A 49 -5.16 -7.93 3.21
C GLU A 49 -4.08 -6.87 3.47
N CYS A 50 -4.16 -5.69 2.85
CA CYS A 50 -3.27 -4.56 3.16
C CYS A 50 -3.33 -4.18 4.64
N GLU A 51 -4.54 -4.05 5.20
CA GLU A 51 -4.73 -3.76 6.63
C GLU A 51 -4.08 -4.83 7.50
N ALA A 52 -4.26 -6.11 7.15
CA ALA A 52 -3.65 -7.23 7.86
C ALA A 52 -2.12 -7.20 7.81
N ILE A 53 -1.52 -6.93 6.64
CA ILE A 53 -0.06 -6.78 6.50
C ILE A 53 0.44 -5.64 7.38
N VAL A 54 -0.13 -4.45 7.23
CA VAL A 54 0.30 -3.26 7.98
C VAL A 54 0.16 -3.52 9.48
N ARG A 55 -0.95 -4.12 9.93
CA ARG A 55 -1.15 -4.48 11.34
C ARG A 55 -0.07 -5.42 11.86
N ARG A 56 0.27 -6.48 11.11
CA ARG A 56 1.32 -7.45 11.51
C ARG A 56 2.69 -6.79 11.63
N GLN A 57 3.03 -5.88 10.71
CA GLN A 57 4.35 -5.27 10.64
C GLN A 57 4.52 -4.12 11.64
N THR A 58 3.45 -3.39 11.90
CA THR A 58 3.48 -2.23 12.82
C THR A 58 3.13 -2.59 14.26
N GLY A 59 2.50 -3.73 14.50
CA GLY A 59 1.92 -4.07 15.81
C GLY A 59 0.67 -3.25 16.15
N ALA A 60 0.09 -2.53 15.18
CA ALA A 60 -1.01 -1.62 15.43
C ALA A 60 -2.23 -2.29 16.06
N SER A 61 -2.85 -1.59 17.02
CA SER A 61 -4.10 -2.01 17.62
C SER A 61 -5.27 -1.96 16.63
N ARG A 62 -5.20 -1.06 15.63
CA ARG A 62 -6.20 -0.92 14.57
C ARG A 62 -5.56 -0.34 13.29
N VAL A 63 -5.94 -0.90 12.15
CA VAL A 63 -5.58 -0.39 10.82
C VAL A 63 -6.86 -0.33 10.00
N LEU A 64 -7.07 0.76 9.27
CA LEU A 64 -8.20 0.94 8.37
C LEU A 64 -7.72 1.59 7.08
N ALA A 65 -7.96 0.96 5.94
CA ALA A 65 -7.87 1.59 4.64
C ALA A 65 -9.04 2.58 4.50
N PHE A 66 -8.74 3.81 4.11
CA PHE A 66 -9.76 4.82 3.90
C PHE A 66 -9.40 5.64 2.66
N ASP A 67 -10.42 6.02 1.89
CA ASP A 67 -10.31 6.81 0.67
C ASP A 67 -9.38 6.20 -0.40
N HIS A 68 -9.97 5.58 -1.43
CA HIS A 68 -9.22 5.11 -2.59
C HIS A 68 -9.73 5.74 -3.87
N ASN A 69 -8.78 6.22 -4.68
CA ASN A 69 -9.05 6.68 -6.03
C ASN A 69 -8.59 5.63 -7.03
N VAL A 70 -9.52 5.07 -7.80
CA VAL A 70 -9.18 4.14 -8.90
C VAL A 70 -9.01 4.95 -10.19
N ARG A 71 -7.81 4.87 -10.78
CA ARG A 71 -7.45 5.56 -12.03
C ARG A 71 -7.09 4.51 -13.08
N ALA A 72 -7.86 4.43 -14.17
CA ALA A 72 -7.64 3.45 -15.24
C ALA A 72 -7.69 4.13 -16.62
N LYS A 73 -6.54 4.23 -17.31
CA LYS A 73 -6.38 4.94 -18.59
C LYS A 73 -7.29 4.37 -19.70
N GLN A 74 -7.42 3.04 -19.80
CA GLN A 74 -8.18 2.37 -20.88
C GLN A 74 -9.71 2.49 -20.74
N ARG A 75 -10.26 2.82 -19.57
CA ARG A 75 -11.73 2.82 -19.34
C ARG A 75 -12.40 4.17 -19.52
N LYS A 76 -11.67 5.29 -19.52
CA LYS A 76 -12.31 6.60 -19.73
C LYS A 76 -12.81 6.77 -21.17
N ASP A 77 -12.05 6.29 -22.15
CA ASP A 77 -12.42 6.36 -23.58
C ASP A 77 -13.67 5.54 -23.92
N ALA A 78 -14.05 4.58 -23.05
CA ALA A 78 -15.25 3.75 -23.17
C ALA A 78 -16.38 4.15 -22.19
N GLY A 79 -16.25 5.24 -21.42
CA GLY A 79 -17.26 5.67 -20.44
C GLY A 79 -17.40 4.77 -19.20
N GLY A 80 -16.36 3.99 -18.88
CA GLY A 80 -16.40 2.92 -17.89
C GLY A 80 -16.51 3.41 -16.45
N ARG A 81 -17.65 3.13 -15.79
CA ARG A 81 -17.78 3.14 -14.32
C ARG A 81 -17.18 1.86 -13.76
N LEU A 82 -16.63 1.91 -12.54
CA LEU A 82 -16.39 0.69 -11.78
C LEU A 82 -17.72 0.01 -11.48
N ARG A 83 -17.78 -1.32 -11.54
CA ARG A 83 -18.96 -2.07 -11.10
C ARG A 83 -19.13 -1.81 -9.60
N GLY A 84 -20.23 -1.15 -9.22
CA GLY A 84 -20.51 -0.81 -7.81
C GLY A 84 -19.70 0.35 -7.22
N GLY A 85 -18.92 1.11 -8.01
CA GLY A 85 -18.00 2.13 -7.49
C GLY A 85 -18.14 3.54 -8.10
N SER A 86 -17.25 4.43 -7.65
CA SER A 86 -17.13 5.82 -8.10
C SER A 86 -16.64 5.95 -9.56
N ALA A 87 -16.82 7.13 -10.15
CA ALA A 87 -16.32 7.43 -11.49
C ALA A 87 -14.78 7.42 -11.53
N VAL A 88 -14.19 6.82 -12.57
CA VAL A 88 -12.75 6.74 -12.78
C VAL A 88 -12.19 8.15 -13.06
N GLN A 89 -11.23 8.62 -12.26
CA GLN A 89 -10.57 9.93 -12.44
C GLN A 89 -9.38 9.87 -13.41
N GLU A 90 -9.06 11.01 -14.04
CA GLU A 90 -7.89 11.19 -14.93
C GLU A 90 -6.56 10.86 -14.23
N PRO A 91 -5.50 10.41 -14.92
CA PRO A 91 -4.24 10.11 -14.28
C PRO A 91 -3.59 11.40 -13.78
N LEU A 92 -3.53 11.60 -12.47
CA LEU A 92 -2.54 12.47 -11.85
C LEU A 92 -1.28 11.64 -11.64
N ILE A 93 -0.12 12.23 -11.87
CA ILE A 93 1.19 11.57 -12.01
C ILE A 93 1.65 10.83 -10.72
N THR A 94 0.90 10.89 -9.62
CA THR A 94 1.17 10.08 -8.42
C THR A 94 -0.14 9.59 -7.79
N CYS A 95 -0.17 8.35 -7.33
CA CYS A 95 -1.24 7.83 -6.48
C CYS A 95 -0.78 7.87 -5.02
N PRO A 96 -1.10 8.92 -4.24
CA PRO A 96 -1.00 8.80 -2.79
C PRO A 96 -2.18 7.94 -2.30
N GLN A 97 -1.88 6.73 -1.82
CA GLN A 97 -2.81 5.89 -1.07
C GLN A 97 -2.69 6.27 0.41
N ARG A 98 -3.81 6.35 1.13
CA ARG A 98 -3.80 6.67 2.58
C ARG A 98 -4.37 5.49 3.36
N LEU A 99 -3.62 5.01 4.34
CA LEU A 99 -4.11 4.11 5.36
C LEU A 99 -4.07 4.84 6.70
N TYR A 100 -5.09 4.60 7.52
CA TYR A 100 -5.12 5.05 8.90
C TYR A 100 -4.57 3.93 9.77
N VAL A 101 -3.55 4.23 10.57
CA VAL A 101 -2.90 3.28 11.48
C VAL A 101 -2.98 3.86 12.88
N ASP A 102 -3.64 3.14 13.80
CA ASP A 102 -3.65 3.45 15.23
C ASP A 102 -2.83 2.40 15.96
N LEU A 103 -1.64 2.82 16.39
CA LEU A 103 -0.66 1.93 16.99
C LEU A 103 -1.08 1.46 18.39
N GLY A 104 -1.97 2.19 19.09
CA GLY A 104 -2.26 1.91 20.50
C GLY A 104 -1.00 1.95 21.39
N ALA A 105 -1.17 1.81 22.70
CA ALA A 105 -0.09 1.95 23.69
C ALA A 105 0.63 0.63 24.03
N GLN A 106 0.83 -0.29 23.08
CA GLN A 106 1.50 -1.57 23.33
C GLN A 106 2.83 -1.65 22.58
N PRO A 107 3.95 -1.96 23.25
CA PRO A 107 5.25 -2.00 22.60
C PRO A 107 5.33 -3.14 21.60
N TYR A 108 5.71 -2.80 20.36
CA TYR A 108 6.09 -3.74 19.33
C TYR A 108 7.24 -4.64 19.83
N SER A 109 7.03 -5.95 19.77
CA SER A 109 8.08 -6.94 20.00
C SER A 109 8.61 -7.35 18.64
N ALA A 110 9.76 -6.82 18.24
CA ALA A 110 10.43 -7.18 17.00
C ALA A 110 10.75 -8.69 16.99
N VAL A 111 9.93 -9.48 16.29
CA VAL A 111 10.31 -10.84 15.94
C VAL A 111 11.19 -10.72 14.70
N GLY A 112 12.49 -10.66 14.92
CA GLY A 112 13.47 -10.69 13.83
C GLY A 112 13.28 -11.94 12.97
N PRO A 113 13.71 -11.92 11.70
CA PRO A 113 13.62 -13.09 10.84
C PRO A 113 14.49 -14.20 11.45
N THR A 114 13.85 -15.24 11.99
CA THR A 114 14.49 -16.53 12.25
C THR A 114 14.81 -17.19 10.92
N GLY A 115 15.89 -16.73 10.29
CA GLY A 115 16.55 -17.45 9.23
C GLY A 115 17.32 -18.62 9.84
N SER A 116 16.72 -19.81 9.79
CA SER A 116 17.42 -21.07 9.94
C SER A 116 18.47 -21.18 8.84
N GLN A 117 19.75 -21.14 9.22
CA GLN A 117 20.84 -21.63 8.38
C GLN A 117 20.69 -23.16 8.25
N GLN A 118 20.57 -23.64 7.02
CA GLN A 118 21.08 -24.94 6.57
C GLN A 118 21.86 -24.72 5.29
#